data_AF-Q978R6-F1
#
_entry.id   AF-Q978R6-F1
#
_cell.length_a   1.000
_cell.length_b   1.000
_cell.length_c   1.000
_cell.angle_alpha   90.00
_cell.angle_beta   90.00
_cell.angle_gamma   90.00
#
_symmetry.space_group_name_H-M   'P 1'
#
loop_
_entity.id
_entity.type
_entity.pdbx_description
1 polymer ?
#
loop_
_entity_poly.entity_id
_entity_poly.type
_entity_poly.pdbx_seq_one_letter_code
_entity_poly.pdbx_strand_id
1 'polypeptide(L)'
;MCLVTELGEAKKCISIDESDIELIDSDEDLRYHFSVLFDTCQKYQDLLRQKAELESRYAAIKFSLYSALEDMKRVAIQISAMVEDAKMKDIDVPEGVIKQAVYLIDRYMVIRED
;
A
#
# COMPACT_ATOMS: atom_id res chain seq x y z
N MET A 1 -47.61 0.41 -27.25
CA MET A 1 -46.97 -0.56 -28.19
C MET A 1 -47.51 -1.97 -27.89
N CYS A 2 -47.60 -2.92 -28.85
CA CYS A 2 -48.18 -4.26 -28.61
C CYS A 2 -47.08 -5.35 -28.53
N LEU A 3 -47.03 -6.08 -27.41
CA LEU A 3 -46.29 -7.34 -27.30
C LEU A 3 -47.20 -8.51 -27.67
N VAL A 4 -46.79 -9.32 -28.64
CA VAL A 4 -47.53 -10.51 -29.07
C VAL A 4 -46.91 -11.73 -28.41
N THR A 5 -47.65 -12.38 -27.51
CA THR A 5 -47.30 -13.69 -26.95
C THR A 5 -48.17 -14.78 -27.56
N GLU A 6 -47.56 -15.85 -28.05
CA GLU A 6 -48.28 -17.01 -28.59
C GLU A 6 -48.73 -17.93 -27.45
N LEU A 7 -50.03 -17.90 -27.16
CA LEU A 7 -50.71 -18.81 -26.25
C LEU A 7 -51.93 -19.36 -26.99
N GLY A 8 -51.72 -20.42 -27.79
CA GLY A 8 -52.75 -20.96 -28.67
C GLY A 8 -53.16 -20.00 -29.79
N GLU A 9 -54.10 -20.43 -30.64
CA GLU A 9 -54.52 -19.80 -31.91
C GLU A 9 -55.11 -18.37 -31.79
N ALA A 10 -55.05 -17.72 -30.63
CA ALA A 10 -55.50 -16.36 -30.41
C ALA A 10 -54.31 -15.41 -30.13
N LYS A 11 -53.99 -14.54 -31.09
CA LYS A 11 -53.09 -13.39 -30.85
C LYS A 11 -53.81 -12.38 -29.97
N LYS A 12 -53.48 -12.33 -28.68
CA LYS A 12 -53.97 -11.29 -27.77
C LYS A 12 -52.96 -10.16 -27.73
N CYS A 13 -53.31 -9.01 -28.29
CA CYS A 13 -52.52 -7.80 -28.14
C CYS A 13 -52.70 -7.28 -26.72
N ILE A 14 -51.65 -7.32 -25.92
CA ILE A 14 -51.59 -6.60 -24.65
C ILE A 14 -51.12 -5.19 -24.99
N SER A 15 -52.01 -4.21 -24.89
CA SER A 15 -51.63 -2.80 -24.97
C SER A 15 -50.97 -2.43 -23.66
N ILE A 16 -49.66 -2.22 -23.70
CA ILE A 16 -48.92 -1.61 -22.60
C ILE A 16 -49.05 -0.10 -22.78
N ASP A 17 -49.46 0.58 -21.71
CA ASP A 17 -49.54 2.04 -21.66
C ASP A 17 -48.12 2.63 -21.80
N GLU A 18 -47.98 3.80 -22.40
CA GLU A 18 -46.66 4.46 -22.55
C GLU A 18 -46.02 4.72 -21.18
N SER A 19 -46.84 5.02 -20.18
CA SER A 19 -46.39 5.18 -18.79
C SER A 19 -45.77 3.92 -18.19
N ASP A 20 -46.29 2.73 -18.52
CA ASP A 20 -45.74 1.47 -18.05
C ASP A 20 -44.40 1.13 -18.74
N ILE A 21 -44.21 1.55 -20.00
CA ILE A 21 -42.95 1.38 -20.73
C ILE A 21 -41.87 2.29 -20.13
N GLU A 22 -42.18 3.56 -19.86
CA GLU A 22 -41.24 4.48 -19.20
C GLU A 22 -40.81 3.97 -17.82
N LEU A 23 -41.72 3.34 -17.08
CA LEU A 23 -41.42 2.69 -15.80
C LEU A 23 -40.44 1.52 -15.97
N ILE A 24 -40.63 0.66 -16.98
CA ILE A 24 -39.73 -0.46 -17.27
C ILE A 24 -38.33 0.06 -17.65
N ASP A 25 -38.25 1.03 -18.55
CA ASP A 25 -36.97 1.63 -18.98
C ASP A 25 -36.24 2.26 -17.78
N SER A 26 -36.97 2.94 -16.90
CA SER A 26 -36.39 3.53 -15.68
C SER A 26 -35.88 2.47 -14.68
N ASP A 27 -36.54 1.32 -14.56
CA ASP A 27 -36.08 0.21 -13.71
C ASP A 27 -34.83 -0.45 -14.30
N GLU A 28 -34.76 -0.61 -15.62
CA GLU A 28 -33.57 -1.14 -16.30
C GLU A 28 -32.36 -0.21 -16.17
N ASP A 29 -32.53 1.09 -16.37
CA ASP A 29 -31.48 2.09 -16.17
C ASP A 29 -31.01 2.11 -14.72
N LEU A 30 -31.93 2.04 -13.75
CA LEU A 30 -31.59 2.00 -12.34
C LEU A 30 -30.79 0.73 -12.00
N ARG A 31 -31.17 -0.43 -12.52
CA ARG A 31 -30.43 -1.69 -12.36
C ARG A 31 -29.02 -1.59 -12.93
N TYR A 32 -28.88 -1.00 -14.12
CA TYR A 32 -27.56 -0.78 -14.73
C TYR A 32 -26.67 0.09 -13.83
N HIS A 33 -27.19 1.22 -13.36
CA HIS A 33 -26.43 2.11 -12.47
C HIS A 33 -26.06 1.46 -11.13
N PHE A 34 -26.95 0.65 -10.55
CA PHE A 34 -26.62 -0.14 -9.36
C PHE A 34 -25.51 -1.15 -9.63
N SER A 35 -25.53 -1.85 -10.77
CA SER A 35 -24.46 -2.79 -11.13
C SER A 35 -23.11 -2.08 -11.22
N VAL A 36 -23.06 -0.91 -11.89
CA VAL A 36 -21.83 -0.10 -12.01
C VAL A 36 -21.35 0.38 -10.64
N LEU A 37 -22.27 0.77 -9.76
CA LEU A 37 -21.96 1.18 -8.40
C LEU A 37 -21.37 0.02 -7.58
N PHE A 38 -21.96 -1.18 -7.66
CA PHE A 38 -21.44 -2.36 -6.98
C PHE A 38 -20.03 -2.73 -7.45
N ASP A 39 -19.79 -2.74 -8.76
CA ASP A 39 -18.47 -3.01 -9.33
C ASP A 39 -17.43 -1.99 -8.86
N THR A 40 -17.82 -0.72 -8.79
CA THR A 40 -16.94 0.37 -8.34
C THR A 40 -16.62 0.24 -6.85
N CYS A 41 -17.62 -0.06 -6.02
CA CYS A 41 -17.45 -0.32 -4.59
C CYS A 41 -16.52 -1.51 -4.36
N GLN A 42 -16.66 -2.59 -5.13
CA GLN A 42 -15.82 -3.77 -5.02
C GLN A 42 -14.36 -3.46 -5.38
N LYS A 43 -14.12 -2.75 -6.50
CA LYS A 43 -12.78 -2.26 -6.87
C LYS A 43 -12.17 -1.37 -5.79
N TYR A 44 -12.97 -0.50 -5.19
CA TYR A 44 -12.50 0.37 -4.10
C TYR A 44 -12.09 -0.43 -2.86
N GLN A 45 -12.87 -1.44 -2.47
CA GLN A 45 -12.52 -2.33 -1.36
C GLN A 45 -11.22 -3.11 -1.63
N ASP A 46 -11.03 -3.59 -2.86
CA ASP A 46 -9.79 -4.27 -3.24
C ASP A 46 -8.57 -3.33 -3.18
N LEU A 47 -8.72 -2.08 -3.63
CA LEU A 47 -7.67 -1.07 -3.53
C LEU A 47 -7.34 -0.72 -2.07
N LEU A 48 -8.35 -0.62 -1.20
CA LEU A 48 -8.13 -0.41 0.23
C LEU A 48 -7.34 -1.57 0.86
N ARG A 49 -7.63 -2.81 0.48
CA ARG A 49 -6.88 -3.98 0.95
C ARG A 49 -5.42 -3.93 0.49
N GLN A 50 -5.19 -3.65 -0.79
CA GLN A 50 -3.84 -3.51 -1.35
C GLN A 50 -3.06 -2.39 -0.67
N LYS A 51 -3.71 -1.25 -0.40
CA LYS A 51 -3.12 -0.14 0.36
C LYS A 51 -2.67 -0.59 1.76
N ALA A 52 -3.53 -1.28 2.50
CA ALA A 52 -3.20 -1.76 3.84
C ALA A 52 -2.02 -2.75 3.84
N GLU A 53 -1.96 -3.64 2.84
CA GLU A 53 -0.82 -4.55 2.66
C GLU A 53 0.49 -3.80 2.38
N LEU A 54 0.44 -2.77 1.52
CA LEU A 54 1.61 -1.92 1.22
C LEU A 54 2.08 -1.13 2.44
N GLU A 55 1.15 -0.54 3.20
CA GLU A 55 1.48 0.19 4.43
C GLU A 55 2.13 -0.73 5.48
N SER A 56 1.62 -1.95 5.62
CA SER A 56 2.22 -2.97 6.49
C SER A 56 3.65 -3.34 6.06
N ARG A 57 3.88 -3.58 4.77
CA ARG A 57 5.22 -3.85 4.23
C ARG A 57 6.16 -2.67 4.42
N TYR A 58 5.68 -1.45 4.18
CA TYR A 58 6.45 -0.24 4.39
C TYR A 58 6.86 -0.07 5.86
N ALA A 59 5.94 -0.31 6.80
CA ALA A 59 6.23 -0.27 8.23
C ALA A 59 7.29 -1.30 8.63
N ALA A 60 7.21 -2.53 8.09
CA ALA A 60 8.21 -3.56 8.34
C ALA A 60 9.60 -3.19 7.80
N ILE A 61 9.68 -2.64 6.58
CA ILE A 61 10.94 -2.16 5.99
C ILE A 61 11.51 -1.01 6.81
N LYS A 62 10.67 -0.04 7.21
CA LYS A 62 11.08 1.10 8.03
C LYS A 62 11.64 0.65 9.38
N PHE A 63 10.99 -0.30 10.04
CA PHE A 63 11.49 -0.87 11.29
C PHE A 63 12.83 -1.59 11.10
N SER A 64 12.95 -2.42 10.06
CA SER A 64 14.20 -3.12 9.73
C SER A 64 15.34 -2.15 9.45
N LEU A 65 15.08 -1.05 8.74
CA LEU A 65 16.07 0.00 8.49
C LEU A 65 16.54 0.64 9.79
N TYR A 66 15.63 1.00 10.71
CA TYR A 66 16.02 1.55 12.00
C TYR A 66 16.87 0.58 12.82
N SER A 67 16.51 -0.71 12.85
CA SER A 67 17.31 -1.73 13.53
C SER A 67 18.72 -1.82 12.96
N ALA A 68 18.85 -1.85 11.62
CA ALA A 68 20.16 -1.88 10.97
C ALA A 68 21.00 -0.63 11.26
N LEU A 69 20.37 0.55 11.34
CA LEU A 69 21.06 1.79 11.69
C LEU A 69 21.52 1.80 13.16
N GLU A 70 20.71 1.28 14.09
CA GLU A 70 21.13 1.11 15.49
C GLU A 70 22.31 0.14 15.64
N ASP A 71 22.30 -0.97 14.88
CA ASP A 71 23.41 -1.92 14.85
C ASP A 71 24.68 -1.28 14.28
N MET A 72 24.58 -0.53 13.18
CA MET A 72 25.71 0.23 12.61
C MET A 72 26.27 1.23 13.61
N LYS A 73 25.42 1.96 14.33
CA LYS A 73 25.84 2.88 15.39
C LYS A 73 26.59 2.14 16.50
N ARG A 74 26.11 0.98 16.94
CA ARG A 74 26.78 0.17 17.97
C ARG A 74 28.16 -0.30 17.50
N VAL A 75 28.27 -0.78 16.27
CA VAL A 75 29.56 -1.19 15.67
C VAL A 75 30.53 0.00 15.60
N ALA A 76 30.05 1.17 15.19
CA ALA A 76 30.88 2.37 15.10
C ALA A 76 31.44 2.81 16.47
N ILE A 77 30.64 2.72 17.53
CA ILE A 77 31.09 2.96 18.92
C ILE A 77 32.14 1.93 19.34
N GLN A 78 31.92 0.65 19.05
CA GLN A 78 32.87 -0.41 19.38
C GLN A 78 34.21 -0.21 18.66
N ILE A 79 34.20 0.13 17.37
CA ILE A 79 35.42 0.43 16.62
C ILE A 79 36.15 1.62 17.25
N SER A 80 35.43 2.67 17.65
CA SER A 80 36.04 3.84 18.32
C SER A 80 36.75 3.45 19.61
N ALA A 81 36.08 2.65 20.46
CA ALA A 81 36.66 2.16 21.71
C ALA A 81 37.90 1.28 21.47
N MET A 82 37.88 0.44 20.43
CA MET A 82 39.05 -0.38 20.05
C MET A 82 40.22 0.47 19.56
N VAL A 83 39.97 1.53 18.79
CA VAL A 83 41.00 2.46 18.33
C VAL A 83 41.61 3.21 19.52
N GLU A 84 40.80 3.64 20.48
CA GLU A 84 41.28 4.29 21.69
C GLU A 84 42.11 3.33 22.56
N ASP A 85 41.66 2.08 22.76
CA ASP A 85 42.41 1.06 23.51
C ASP A 85 43.75 0.72 22.84
N ALA A 86 43.78 0.62 21.51
CA ALA A 86 45.02 0.40 20.75
C ALA A 86 46.01 1.56 20.92
N LYS A 87 45.53 2.81 20.86
CA LYS A 87 46.35 4.00 21.13
C LYS A 87 46.90 4.01 22.56
N MET A 88 46.10 3.62 23.55
CA MET A 88 46.57 3.52 24.95
C MET A 88 47.64 2.45 25.14
N LYS A 89 47.66 1.43 24.29
CA LYS A 89 48.63 0.32 24.31
C LYS A 89 49.82 0.52 23.37
N ASP A 90 49.96 1.70 22.77
CA ASP A 90 51.03 2.01 21.80
C ASP A 90 51.05 1.06 20.58
N ILE A 91 49.88 0.53 20.21
CA ILE A 91 49.70 -0.27 19.01
C ILE A 91 49.42 0.70 17.85
N ASP A 92 50.24 0.63 16.81
CA ASP A 92 50.09 1.49 15.64
C ASP A 92 48.81 1.12 14.86
N VAL A 93 47.87 2.05 14.76
CA VAL A 93 46.58 1.86 14.09
C VAL A 93 46.65 2.52 12.71
N PRO A 94 46.42 1.78 11.61
CA PRO A 94 46.46 2.36 10.27
C PRO A 94 45.48 3.52 10.12
N GLU A 95 45.95 4.65 9.57
CA GLU A 95 45.16 5.88 9.45
C GLU A 95 43.87 5.69 8.61
N GLY A 96 43.89 4.74 7.67
CA GLY A 96 42.71 4.35 6.89
C GLY A 96 41.57 3.78 7.74
N VAL A 97 41.89 3.03 8.81
CA VAL A 97 40.89 2.47 9.74
C VAL A 97 40.24 3.57 10.56
N ILE A 98 41.04 4.55 11.01
CA ILE A 98 40.55 5.71 11.76
C ILE A 98 39.60 6.54 10.90
N LYS A 99 39.97 6.83 9.65
CA LYS A 99 39.12 7.60 8.71
C LYS A 99 37.79 6.87 8.41
N GLN A 100 37.84 5.55 8.23
CA GLN A 100 36.63 4.75 8.01
C GLN A 100 35.72 4.74 9.25
N ALA A 101 36.29 4.61 10.45
CA ALA A 101 35.53 4.66 11.69
C ALA A 101 34.79 6.00 11.85
N VAL A 102 35.50 7.12 11.69
CA VAL A 102 34.91 8.47 11.78
C VAL A 102 33.80 8.65 10.74
N TYR A 103 34.03 8.24 9.49
CA TYR A 103 33.02 8.32 8.44
C TYR A 103 31.75 7.50 8.76
N LEU A 104 31.90 6.30 9.33
CA LEU A 104 30.76 5.48 9.73
C LEU A 104 29.99 6.11 10.90
N ILE A 105 30.69 6.69 11.88
CA ILE A 105 30.07 7.40 13.00
C ILE A 105 29.27 8.60 12.50
N ASP A 106 29.90 9.48 11.70
CA ASP A 106 29.24 10.70 11.20
C ASP A 106 28.03 10.39 10.31
N ARG A 107 28.13 9.35 9.47
CA ARG A 107 27.07 9.00 8.52
C ARG A 107 25.89 8.26 9.15
N TYR A 108 26.13 7.48 10.22
CA TYR A 108 25.14 6.58 10.80
C TYR A 108 24.79 6.88 12.26
N MET A 109 25.41 7.88 12.90
CA MET A 109 24.82 8.52 14.07
C MET A 109 23.57 9.27 13.62
N VAL A 110 22.47 8.53 13.54
CA VAL A 110 21.14 9.12 13.42
C VAL A 110 20.92 9.95 14.69
N ILE A 111 20.96 11.27 14.55
CA ILE A 111 20.35 12.19 15.50
C ILE A 111 18.85 11.91 15.36
N ARG A 112 18.23 11.33 16.39
CA ARG A 112 16.77 11.34 16.48
C ARG A 112 16.36 12.81 16.61
N GLU A 113 15.87 13.38 15.53
CA GLU A 113 14.98 14.54 15.63
C GLU A 113 13.62 13.95 15.98
N ASP A 114 13.34 13.95 17.29
CA ASP A 114 12.03 13.59 17.85
C ASP A 114 10.92 14.52 17.31
#